data_AF-U7QP54-F1
#
_entry.id   AF-U7QP54-F1
#
_cell.length_a   1.000
_cell.length_b   1.000
_cell.length_c   1.000
_cell.angle_alpha   90.00
_cell.angle_beta   90.00
_cell.angle_gamma   90.00
#
_symmetry.space_group_name_H-M   'P 1'
#
loop_
_entity.id
_entity.type
_entity.pdbx_description
1 polymer ?
#
loop_
_entity_poly.entity_id
_entity_poly.type
_entity_poly.pdbx_seq_one_letter_code
_entity_poly.pdbx_strand_id
1 'polypeptide(L)'
;GRILARNIYFFIPTKTDKDRETKLDYIKLVGTLVWAIKVHVRKEDLETELKNLLTPNQFIELQQIQQRPLRIANWLADYLIRMYEQNLINYRFLIELNQSMDRILEAMIACDRIASTPLPKAYSIHLKHLLLIYCLSVPFTFVEELNWLTVPAVGVITFSLLGIEEIGLEIENPFGNDPNDLPLEKFCYILQSDIAELIEYESQSSFDQIINESSGKV
;
A
#
# COMPACT_ATOMS: atom_id res chain seq x y z
N GLY A 1 0.01 -9.32 -2.35
CA GLY A 1 -0.33 -9.69 -0.96
C GLY A 1 -1.02 -11.03 -0.90
N ARG A 2 -2.36 -11.05 -0.95
CA ARG A 2 -3.22 -12.26 -0.78
C ARG A 2 -2.75 -13.50 -1.53
N ILE A 3 -2.49 -13.37 -2.83
CA ILE A 3 -2.08 -14.51 -3.68
C ILE A 3 -0.76 -15.10 -3.18
N LEU A 4 0.23 -14.26 -2.87
CA LEU A 4 1.53 -14.72 -2.38
C LEU A 4 1.38 -15.42 -1.02
N ALA A 5 0.68 -14.80 -0.06
CA ALA A 5 0.41 -15.39 1.26
C ALA A 5 -0.28 -16.75 1.14
N ARG A 6 -1.34 -16.83 0.32
CA ARG A 6 -2.07 -18.07 0.04
C ARG A 6 -1.17 -19.14 -0.60
N ASN A 7 -0.36 -18.77 -1.59
CA ASN A 7 0.51 -19.72 -2.28
C ASN A 7 1.64 -20.22 -1.37
N ILE A 8 2.25 -19.36 -0.54
CA ILE A 8 3.21 -19.78 0.50
C ILE A 8 2.55 -20.77 1.46
N TYR A 9 1.33 -20.45 1.90
CA TYR A 9 0.57 -21.28 2.82
C TYR A 9 0.34 -22.71 2.33
N PHE A 10 -0.11 -22.87 1.07
CA PHE A 10 -0.46 -24.18 0.50
C PHE A 10 0.70 -24.95 -0.12
N PHE A 11 1.67 -24.26 -0.74
CA PHE A 11 2.73 -24.93 -1.50
C PHE A 11 3.96 -25.26 -0.68
N ILE A 12 4.17 -24.62 0.48
CA ILE A 12 5.34 -24.88 1.32
C ILE A 12 4.93 -25.85 2.45
N PRO A 13 5.34 -27.13 2.38
CA PRO A 13 5.05 -28.09 3.42
C PRO A 13 5.88 -27.80 4.67
N THR A 14 5.32 -28.10 5.84
CA THR A 14 5.98 -27.96 7.14
C THR A 14 6.23 -29.35 7.72
N LYS A 15 7.48 -29.63 8.16
CA LYS A 15 7.84 -30.92 8.77
C LYS A 15 7.84 -30.88 10.29
N THR A 16 8.19 -29.73 10.87
CA THR A 16 8.24 -29.51 12.31
C THR A 16 7.38 -28.31 12.71
N ASP A 17 6.98 -28.23 13.98
CA ASP A 17 6.25 -27.07 14.51
C ASP A 17 7.05 -25.77 14.35
N LYS A 18 8.38 -25.85 14.44
CA LYS A 18 9.28 -24.72 14.20
C LYS A 18 9.25 -24.24 12.74
N ASP A 19 9.18 -25.16 11.79
CA ASP A 19 9.02 -24.81 10.37
C ASP A 19 7.68 -24.15 10.12
N ARG A 20 6.63 -24.60 10.83
CA ARG A 20 5.30 -24.01 10.78
C ARG A 20 5.31 -22.57 11.31
N GLU A 21 5.83 -22.33 12.50
CA GLU A 21 5.98 -20.98 13.05
C GLU A 21 6.73 -20.06 12.09
N THR A 22 7.84 -20.56 11.53
CA THR A 22 8.63 -19.81 10.54
C THR A 22 7.80 -19.50 9.28
N LYS A 23 7.04 -20.46 8.73
CA LYS A 23 6.15 -20.23 7.58
C LYS A 23 5.14 -19.13 7.89
N LEU A 24 4.52 -19.16 9.07
CA LEU A 24 3.53 -18.18 9.49
C LEU A 24 4.13 -16.78 9.64
N ASP A 25 5.35 -16.66 10.17
CA ASP A 25 6.06 -15.38 10.26
C ASP A 25 6.36 -14.80 8.87
N TYR A 26 6.77 -15.63 7.91
CA TYR A 26 6.97 -15.18 6.53
C TYR A 26 5.66 -14.82 5.81
N ILE A 27 4.54 -15.50 6.12
CA ILE A 27 3.21 -15.11 5.63
C ILE A 27 2.82 -13.74 6.19
N LYS A 28 3.02 -13.49 7.49
CA LYS A 28 2.79 -12.16 8.09
C LYS A 28 3.69 -11.09 7.46
N LEU A 29 4.94 -11.44 7.15
CA LEU A 29 5.90 -10.56 6.49
C LEU A 29 5.43 -10.09 5.10
N VAL A 30 4.60 -10.87 4.39
CA VAL A 30 3.93 -10.42 3.15
C VAL A 30 2.97 -9.26 3.42
N GLY A 31 2.25 -9.27 4.54
CA GLY A 31 1.42 -8.16 4.98
C GLY A 31 2.27 -6.94 5.36
N THR A 32 3.35 -7.19 6.12
CA THR A 32 4.31 -6.14 6.50
C THR A 32 4.98 -5.48 5.30
N LEU A 33 5.25 -6.21 4.22
CA LEU A 33 5.75 -5.64 2.96
C LEU A 33 4.81 -4.56 2.41
N VAL A 34 3.50 -4.82 2.38
CA VAL A 34 2.51 -3.85 1.88
C VAL A 34 2.42 -2.64 2.81
N TRP A 35 2.54 -2.85 4.12
CA TRP A 35 2.63 -1.76 5.08
C TRP A 35 3.88 -0.90 4.86
N ALA A 36 5.02 -1.53 4.58
CA ALA A 36 6.24 -0.81 4.25
C ALA A 36 6.11 -0.01 2.95
N ILE A 37 5.38 -0.52 1.95
CA ILE A 37 5.06 0.23 0.72
C ILE A 37 4.22 1.47 1.04
N LYS A 38 3.19 1.35 1.89
CA LYS A 38 2.40 2.51 2.37
C LYS A 38 3.30 3.57 3.00
N VAL A 39 4.11 3.18 3.98
CA VAL A 39 5.05 4.08 4.68
C VAL A 39 6.04 4.73 3.70
N HIS A 40 6.53 3.97 2.72
CA HIS A 40 7.45 4.44 1.69
C HIS A 40 6.83 5.50 0.78
N VAL A 41 5.66 5.22 0.21
CA VAL A 41 4.98 6.14 -0.72
C VAL A 41 4.52 7.42 0.01
N ARG A 42 4.07 7.30 1.26
CA ARG A 42 3.70 8.45 2.10
C ARG A 42 4.87 9.21 2.71
N LYS A 43 6.09 8.66 2.63
CA LYS A 43 7.29 9.20 3.31
C LYS A 43 7.08 9.36 4.83
N GLU A 44 6.34 8.44 5.42
CA GLU A 44 6.05 8.41 6.85
C GLU A 44 7.21 7.80 7.65
N ASP A 45 7.18 8.03 8.96
CA ASP A 45 8.15 7.45 9.86
C ASP A 45 7.93 5.95 10.08
N LEU A 46 9.04 5.21 10.15
CA LEU A 46 9.05 3.75 10.29
C LEU A 46 8.50 3.31 11.66
N GLU A 47 8.81 4.08 12.72
CA GLU A 47 8.65 3.62 14.09
C GLU A 47 7.18 3.47 14.52
N THR A 48 6.33 4.39 14.08
CA THR A 48 4.92 4.42 14.48
C THR A 48 4.15 3.21 13.96
N GLU A 49 4.54 2.69 12.79
CA GLU A 49 3.69 1.81 11.99
C GLU A 49 4.23 0.37 11.91
N LEU A 50 5.56 0.19 11.85
CA LEU A 50 6.18 -1.12 11.57
C LEU A 50 6.79 -1.80 12.79
N LYS A 51 6.97 -1.09 13.92
CA LYS A 51 7.65 -1.62 15.12
C LYS A 51 6.98 -2.86 15.70
N ASN A 52 5.65 -2.92 15.64
CA ASN A 52 4.86 -4.06 16.16
C ASN A 52 4.72 -5.21 15.16
N LEU A 53 5.11 -5.02 13.90
CA LEU A 53 4.95 -5.99 12.82
C LEU A 53 6.25 -6.71 12.46
N LEU A 54 7.36 -6.31 13.08
CA LEU A 54 8.71 -6.80 12.79
C LEU A 54 9.39 -7.30 14.06
N THR A 55 10.31 -8.23 13.90
CA THR A 55 11.23 -8.57 14.99
C THR A 55 12.19 -7.39 15.28
N PRO A 56 12.74 -7.28 16.50
CA PRO A 56 13.64 -6.18 16.85
C PRO A 56 14.84 -6.06 15.90
N ASN A 57 15.41 -7.20 15.48
CA ASN A 57 16.54 -7.23 14.56
C ASN A 57 16.16 -6.71 13.16
N GLN A 58 15.02 -7.15 12.64
CA GLN A 58 14.51 -6.66 11.35
C GLN A 58 14.23 -5.15 11.40
N PHE A 59 13.65 -4.67 12.51
CA PHE A 59 13.34 -3.25 12.67
C PHE A 59 14.61 -2.39 12.68
N ILE A 60 15.63 -2.75 13.46
CA ILE A 60 16.92 -2.05 13.52
C ILE A 60 17.58 -2.00 12.14
N GLU A 61 17.50 -3.10 11.40
CA GLU A 61 18.07 -3.18 10.05
C GLU A 61 17.36 -2.23 9.07
N LEU A 62 16.02 -2.17 9.10
CA LEU A 62 15.26 -1.26 8.24
C LEU A 62 15.47 0.23 8.57
N GLN A 63 15.85 0.57 9.80
CA GLN A 63 16.18 1.96 10.15
C GLN A 63 17.40 2.48 9.39
N GLN A 64 18.32 1.60 8.98
CA GLN A 64 19.55 1.97 8.28
C GLN A 64 19.42 1.99 6.75
N ILE A 65 18.25 1.59 6.22
CA ILE A 65 18.04 1.38 4.79
C ILE A 65 17.01 2.38 4.25
N GLN A 66 17.29 2.98 3.09
CA GLN A 66 16.32 3.83 2.39
C GLN A 66 15.21 3.00 1.72
N GLN A 67 15.58 1.97 0.95
CA GLN A 67 14.65 1.13 0.19
C GLN A 67 14.07 0.00 1.05
N ARG A 68 13.27 0.39 2.05
CA ARG A 68 12.72 -0.52 3.08
C ARG A 68 11.86 -1.66 2.51
N PRO A 69 10.90 -1.40 1.58
CA PRO A 69 10.07 -2.48 1.04
C PRO A 69 10.89 -3.52 0.27
N LEU A 70 11.90 -3.06 -0.48
CA LEU A 70 12.79 -3.95 -1.22
C LEU A 70 13.59 -4.85 -0.27
N ARG A 71 13.99 -4.35 0.89
CA ARG A 71 14.67 -5.19 1.89
C ARG A 71 13.77 -6.30 2.43
N ILE A 72 12.51 -5.99 2.71
CA ILE A 72 11.53 -7.00 3.14
C ILE A 72 11.30 -8.04 2.04
N ALA A 73 11.20 -7.60 0.78
CA ALA A 73 11.09 -8.50 -0.36
C ALA A 73 12.31 -9.43 -0.49
N ASN A 74 13.52 -8.94 -0.22
CA ASN A 74 14.72 -9.76 -0.21
C ASN A 74 14.66 -10.84 0.89
N TRP A 75 14.17 -10.52 2.09
CA TRP A 75 13.99 -11.54 3.13
C TRP A 75 12.97 -12.62 2.72
N LEU A 76 11.88 -12.22 2.05
CA LEU A 76 10.92 -13.16 1.47
C LEU A 76 11.59 -14.04 0.41
N ALA A 77 12.37 -13.45 -0.50
CA ALA A 77 13.11 -14.16 -1.55
C ALA A 77 14.10 -15.18 -0.95
N ASP A 78 14.89 -14.78 0.04
CA ASP A 78 15.84 -15.64 0.75
C ASP A 78 15.14 -16.83 1.42
N TYR A 79 13.93 -16.63 1.94
CA TYR A 79 13.11 -17.72 2.46
C TYR A 79 12.66 -18.69 1.35
N LEU A 80 12.15 -18.18 0.23
CA LEU A 80 11.72 -19.02 -0.89
C LEU A 80 12.88 -19.83 -1.47
N ILE A 81 14.06 -19.23 -1.62
CA ILE A 81 15.27 -19.91 -2.08
C ILE A 81 15.66 -21.03 -1.12
N ARG A 82 15.64 -20.79 0.20
CA ARG A 82 15.91 -21.85 1.19
C ARG A 82 14.92 -23.00 1.12
N MET A 83 13.63 -22.73 0.92
CA MET A 83 12.62 -23.79 0.75
C MET A 83 12.88 -24.63 -0.51
N TYR A 84 13.38 -24.01 -1.58
CA TYR A 84 13.80 -24.71 -2.79
C TYR A 84 15.06 -25.55 -2.55
N GLU A 85 16.10 -25.00 -1.93
CA GLU A 85 17.35 -25.72 -1.61
C GLU A 85 17.12 -26.95 -0.71
N GLN A 86 16.12 -26.87 0.17
CA GLN A 86 15.69 -27.97 1.04
C GLN A 86 14.78 -28.99 0.33
N ASN A 87 14.53 -28.84 -0.97
CA ASN A 87 13.61 -29.66 -1.77
C ASN A 87 12.18 -29.70 -1.21
N LEU A 88 11.75 -28.65 -0.50
CA LEU A 88 10.38 -28.53 0.00
C LEU A 88 9.42 -28.00 -1.08
N ILE A 89 9.95 -27.20 -2.01
CA ILE A 89 9.25 -26.74 -3.20
C ILE A 89 10.04 -27.07 -4.46
N ASN A 90 9.35 -27.27 -5.57
CA ASN A 90 9.99 -27.45 -6.88
C ASN A 90 10.27 -26.10 -7.56
N TYR A 91 11.08 -26.13 -8.62
CA TYR A 91 11.46 -24.94 -9.37
C TYR A 91 10.26 -24.19 -9.97
N ARG A 92 9.21 -24.91 -10.38
CA ARG A 92 7.99 -24.29 -10.93
C ARG A 92 7.28 -23.44 -9.87
N PHE A 93 7.13 -23.95 -8.65
CA PHE A 93 6.53 -23.20 -7.55
C PHE A 93 7.38 -21.99 -7.15
N LEU A 94 8.71 -22.12 -7.17
CA LEU A 94 9.61 -20.99 -6.92
C LEU A 94 9.38 -19.85 -7.93
N ILE A 95 9.23 -20.18 -9.23
CA ILE A 95 8.90 -19.17 -10.26
C ILE A 95 7.55 -18.51 -9.97
N GLU A 96 6.51 -19.28 -9.69
CA GLU A 96 5.15 -18.74 -9.43
C GLU A 96 5.10 -17.81 -8.20
N LEU A 97 5.85 -18.17 -7.15
CA LEU A 97 5.97 -17.36 -5.93
C LEU A 97 6.76 -16.07 -6.22
N ASN A 98 7.88 -16.15 -6.95
CA ASN A 98 8.64 -14.98 -7.37
C ASN A 98 7.80 -14.05 -8.27
N GLN A 99 7.08 -14.56 -9.26
CA GLN A 99 6.17 -13.75 -10.09
C GLN A 99 5.07 -13.06 -9.27
N SER A 100 4.62 -13.70 -8.18
CA SER A 100 3.64 -13.10 -7.28
C SER A 100 4.25 -11.98 -6.43
N MET A 101 5.53 -12.08 -6.09
CA MET A 101 6.30 -11.03 -5.42
C MET A 101 6.65 -9.89 -6.37
N ASP A 102 7.09 -10.18 -7.60
CA ASP A 102 7.39 -9.20 -8.65
C ASP A 102 6.19 -8.31 -8.92
N ARG A 103 4.98 -8.88 -9.01
CA ARG A 103 3.74 -8.09 -9.16
C ARG A 103 3.49 -7.10 -8.02
N ILE A 104 3.92 -7.40 -6.79
CA ILE A 104 3.83 -6.46 -5.67
C ILE A 104 4.85 -5.33 -5.84
N LEU A 105 6.07 -5.67 -6.24
CA LEU A 105 7.15 -4.69 -6.45
C LEU A 105 6.89 -3.79 -7.68
N GLU A 106 6.35 -4.34 -8.76
CA GLU A 106 5.90 -3.58 -9.93
C GLU A 106 4.81 -2.57 -9.56
N ALA A 107 3.87 -2.96 -8.70
CA ALA A 107 2.85 -2.04 -8.19
C ALA A 107 3.47 -0.93 -7.31
N MET A 108 4.45 -1.26 -6.46
CA MET A 108 5.21 -0.26 -5.70
C MET A 108 5.93 0.72 -6.64
N ILE A 109 6.63 0.24 -7.67
CA ILE A 109 7.31 1.08 -8.65
C ILE A 109 6.32 1.98 -9.41
N ALA A 110 5.12 1.46 -9.72
CA ALA A 110 4.06 2.27 -10.31
C ALA A 110 3.59 3.38 -9.36
N CYS A 111 3.43 3.09 -8.07
CA CYS A 111 3.13 4.11 -7.05
C CYS A 111 4.24 5.16 -6.95
N ASP A 112 5.50 4.74 -6.95
CA ASP A 112 6.65 5.65 -6.93
C ASP A 112 6.66 6.57 -8.15
N ARG A 113 6.35 6.05 -9.34
CA ARG A 113 6.23 6.87 -10.55
C ARG A 113 5.12 7.92 -10.39
N ILE A 114 3.94 7.52 -9.94
CA ILE A 114 2.81 8.45 -9.74
C ILE A 114 3.19 9.52 -8.70
N ALA A 115 3.79 9.13 -7.57
CA ALA A 115 4.18 10.05 -6.51
C ALA A 115 5.36 10.97 -6.88
N SER A 116 6.22 10.55 -7.82
CA SER A 116 7.41 11.30 -8.26
C SER A 116 7.18 12.13 -9.52
N THR A 117 6.02 12.04 -10.16
CA THR A 117 5.64 12.85 -11.33
C THR A 117 4.52 13.84 -11.02
N PRO A 118 4.67 14.75 -10.03
CA PRO A 118 3.73 15.85 -9.84
C PRO A 118 3.79 16.81 -11.03
N LEU A 119 2.77 17.66 -11.18
CA LEU A 119 2.80 18.70 -12.20
C LEU A 119 4.02 19.61 -11.97
N PRO A 120 4.62 20.15 -13.04
CA PRO A 120 5.71 21.10 -12.89
C PRO A 120 5.26 22.28 -12.03
N LYS A 121 5.95 22.56 -10.92
CA LYS A 121 5.56 23.64 -9.99
C LYS A 121 5.34 24.99 -10.68
N ALA A 122 6.15 25.29 -11.70
CA ALA A 122 5.99 26.51 -12.49
C ALA A 122 4.61 26.57 -13.17
N TYR A 123 4.11 25.45 -13.69
CA TYR A 123 2.79 25.36 -14.29
C TYR A 123 1.69 25.69 -13.27
N SER A 124 1.68 25.05 -12.10
CA SER A 124 0.67 25.29 -11.06
C SER A 124 0.69 26.73 -10.54
N ILE A 125 1.88 27.31 -10.37
CA ILE A 125 2.05 28.72 -9.98
C ILE A 125 1.49 29.66 -11.06
N HIS A 126 1.81 29.44 -12.33
CA HIS A 126 1.32 30.28 -13.42
C HIS A 126 -0.19 30.15 -13.61
N LEU A 127 -0.74 28.94 -13.47
CA LEU A 127 -2.18 28.71 -13.53
C LEU A 127 -2.91 29.52 -12.46
N LYS A 128 -2.43 29.50 -11.22
CA LYS A 128 -3.00 30.26 -10.10
C LYS A 128 -2.96 31.78 -10.34
N HIS A 129 -1.83 32.30 -10.83
CA HIS A 129 -1.72 33.73 -11.17
C HIS A 129 -2.70 34.13 -12.28
N LEU A 130 -2.81 33.32 -13.34
CA LEU A 130 -3.72 33.58 -14.44
C LEU A 130 -5.18 33.55 -13.98
N LEU A 131 -5.54 32.57 -13.14
CA LEU A 131 -6.88 32.45 -12.56
C LEU A 131 -7.26 33.67 -11.74
N LEU A 132 -6.32 34.17 -10.91
CA LEU A 132 -6.53 35.35 -10.10
C LEU A 132 -6.68 36.62 -10.96
N ILE A 133 -5.84 36.80 -11.97
CA ILE A 133 -5.97 37.92 -12.93
C ILE A 133 -7.32 37.85 -13.65
N TYR A 134 -7.75 36.66 -14.06
CA TYR A 134 -9.05 36.45 -14.70
C TYR A 134 -10.20 36.86 -13.77
N CYS A 135 -10.23 36.35 -12.54
CA CYS A 135 -11.27 36.68 -11.56
C CYS A 135 -11.33 38.19 -11.25
N LEU A 136 -10.18 38.87 -11.20
CA LEU A 136 -10.11 40.32 -11.02
C LEU A 136 -10.57 41.10 -12.26
N SER A 137 -10.44 40.53 -13.47
CA SER A 137 -10.80 41.20 -14.73
C SER A 137 -12.31 41.10 -15.03
N VAL A 138 -12.94 39.98 -14.70
CA VAL A 138 -14.37 39.69 -14.93
C VAL A 138 -15.34 40.81 -14.47
N PRO A 139 -15.22 41.44 -13.28
CA PRO A 139 -16.16 42.50 -12.89
C PRO A 139 -16.16 43.69 -13.85
N PHE A 140 -15.02 44.06 -14.42
CA PHE A 140 -14.94 45.16 -15.37
C PHE A 140 -15.61 44.83 -16.71
N THR A 141 -15.70 43.55 -17.07
CA THR A 141 -16.38 43.09 -18.29
C THR A 141 -17.90 43.16 -18.16
N PHE A 142 -18.45 42.83 -16.99
CA PHE A 142 -19.90 42.69 -16.81
C PHE A 142 -20.60 43.90 -16.17
N VAL A 143 -19.86 44.85 -15.61
CA VAL A 143 -20.44 45.97 -14.84
C VAL A 143 -21.40 46.84 -15.65
N GLU A 144 -21.13 47.07 -16.93
CA GLU A 144 -21.99 47.90 -17.80
C GLU A 144 -23.34 47.24 -18.10
N GLU A 145 -23.37 45.91 -18.26
CA GLU A 145 -24.58 45.15 -18.59
C GLU A 145 -25.40 44.80 -17.34
N LEU A 146 -24.74 44.39 -16.25
CA LEU A 146 -25.39 43.82 -15.06
C LEU A 146 -25.50 44.80 -13.88
N ASN A 147 -24.81 45.94 -13.90
CA ASN A 147 -24.79 46.89 -12.78
C ASN A 147 -24.55 46.19 -11.43
N TRP A 148 -25.45 46.35 -10.44
CA TRP A 148 -25.34 45.69 -9.14
C TRP A 148 -25.43 44.16 -9.16
N LEU A 149 -26.05 43.56 -10.20
CA LEU A 149 -26.08 42.10 -10.36
C LEU A 149 -24.71 41.52 -10.73
N THR A 150 -23.74 42.37 -11.10
CA THR A 150 -22.34 41.96 -11.32
C THR A 150 -21.74 41.32 -10.09
N VAL A 151 -22.03 41.82 -8.89
CA VAL A 151 -21.44 41.31 -7.64
C VAL A 151 -21.80 39.84 -7.40
N PRO A 152 -23.09 39.44 -7.35
CA PRO A 152 -23.43 38.02 -7.19
C PRO A 152 -23.01 37.16 -8.39
N ALA A 153 -23.09 37.67 -9.62
CA ALA A 153 -22.67 36.92 -10.81
C ALA A 153 -21.16 36.59 -10.79
N VAL A 154 -20.32 37.59 -10.53
CA VAL A 154 -18.86 37.41 -10.37
C VAL A 154 -18.54 36.51 -9.18
N GLY A 155 -19.30 36.62 -8.09
CA GLY A 155 -19.18 35.74 -6.92
C GLY A 155 -19.33 34.26 -7.29
N VAL A 156 -20.38 33.92 -8.05
CA VAL A 156 -20.63 32.54 -8.50
C VAL A 156 -19.53 32.05 -9.45
N ILE A 157 -19.10 32.88 -10.40
CA ILE A 157 -18.03 32.53 -11.35
C ILE A 157 -16.71 32.27 -10.62
N THR A 158 -16.32 33.20 -9.76
CA THR A 158 -15.07 33.12 -8.98
C THR A 158 -15.09 31.91 -8.05
N PHE A 159 -16.20 31.68 -7.34
CA PHE A 159 -16.36 30.51 -6.48
C PHE A 159 -16.20 29.20 -7.27
N SER A 160 -16.83 29.11 -8.44
CA SER A 160 -16.76 27.92 -9.29
C SER A 160 -15.33 27.67 -9.78
N LEU A 161 -14.65 28.71 -10.24
CA LEU A 161 -13.30 28.62 -10.81
C LEU A 161 -12.23 28.31 -9.75
N LEU A 162 -12.27 29.00 -8.61
CA LEU A 162 -11.37 28.71 -7.49
C LEU A 162 -11.66 27.32 -6.88
N GLY A 163 -12.93 26.93 -6.81
CA GLY A 163 -13.29 25.58 -6.36
C GLY A 163 -12.71 24.48 -7.25
N ILE A 164 -12.73 24.65 -8.57
CA ILE A 164 -12.11 23.70 -9.51
C ILE A 164 -10.59 23.68 -9.36
N GLU A 165 -9.94 24.84 -9.16
CA GLU A 165 -8.48 24.90 -8.88
C GLU A 165 -8.13 24.07 -7.65
N GLU A 166 -8.85 24.28 -6.54
CA GLU A 166 -8.58 23.61 -5.27
C GLU A 166 -8.78 22.09 -5.37
N ILE A 167 -9.87 21.64 -6.01
CA ILE A 167 -10.09 20.22 -6.29
C ILE A 167 -8.95 19.63 -7.13
N GLY A 168 -8.43 20.40 -8.10
CA GLY A 168 -7.31 19.98 -8.93
C GLY A 168 -6.03 19.76 -8.11
N LEU A 169 -5.78 20.60 -7.12
CA LEU A 169 -4.64 20.47 -6.20
C LEU A 169 -4.78 19.24 -5.29
N GLU A 170 -5.98 18.99 -4.76
CA GLU A 170 -6.25 17.80 -3.92
C GLU A 170 -6.03 16.49 -4.70
N ILE A 171 -6.50 16.41 -5.96
CA ILE A 171 -6.38 15.19 -6.78
C ILE A 171 -4.92 14.94 -7.24
N GLU A 172 -4.06 15.95 -7.23
CA GLU A 172 -2.67 15.83 -7.71
C GLU A 172 -1.81 14.89 -6.83
N ASN A 173 -2.07 14.82 -5.53
CA ASN A 173 -1.30 14.01 -4.57
C ASN A 173 -2.14 12.93 -3.89
N PRO A 174 -2.56 11.86 -4.60
CA PRO A 174 -3.54 10.89 -4.10
C PRO A 174 -3.06 10.03 -2.92
N PHE A 175 -1.77 10.11 -2.57
CA PHE A 175 -1.17 9.32 -1.49
C PHE A 175 -0.94 10.13 -0.22
N GLY A 176 -1.39 11.38 -0.15
CA GLY A 176 -1.26 12.20 1.04
C GLY A 176 -2.11 11.71 2.23
N ASN A 177 -2.42 12.66 3.11
CA ASN A 177 -3.20 12.46 4.33
C ASN A 177 -4.48 13.32 4.35
N ASP A 178 -4.85 13.92 3.22
CA ASP A 178 -6.03 14.75 3.11
C ASP A 178 -7.31 13.87 3.11
N PRO A 179 -8.48 14.41 3.48
CA PRO A 179 -9.72 13.61 3.59
C PRO A 179 -10.12 12.90 2.29
N ASN A 180 -9.71 13.45 1.14
CA ASN A 180 -10.01 12.94 -0.19
C ASN A 180 -8.91 12.02 -0.76
N ASP A 181 -7.82 11.81 -0.03
CA ASP A 181 -6.74 10.91 -0.43
C ASP A 181 -7.11 9.43 -0.29
N LEU A 182 -6.29 8.58 -0.90
CA LEU A 182 -6.48 7.14 -0.83
C LEU A 182 -6.37 6.64 0.62
N PRO A 183 -7.33 5.82 1.12
CA PRO A 183 -7.30 5.29 2.48
C PRO A 183 -6.35 4.09 2.57
N LEU A 184 -5.03 4.34 2.43
CA LEU A 184 -4.02 3.29 2.35
C LEU A 184 -3.96 2.43 3.62
N GLU A 185 -4.17 3.01 4.80
CA GLU A 185 -4.31 2.29 6.08
C GLU A 185 -5.38 1.21 5.96
N LYS A 186 -6.55 1.59 5.45
CA LYS A 186 -7.70 0.69 5.33
C LYS A 186 -7.34 -0.50 4.43
N PHE A 187 -6.65 -0.26 3.32
CA PHE A 187 -6.20 -1.34 2.43
C PHE A 187 -5.20 -2.27 3.13
N CYS A 188 -4.28 -1.71 3.91
CA CYS A 188 -3.30 -2.50 4.67
C CYS A 188 -3.97 -3.33 5.78
N TYR A 189 -4.90 -2.75 6.53
CA TYR A 189 -5.68 -3.45 7.56
C TYR A 189 -6.52 -4.58 6.98
N ILE A 190 -7.22 -4.35 5.86
CA ILE A 190 -7.99 -5.41 5.20
C ILE A 190 -7.05 -6.56 4.80
N LEU A 191 -5.89 -6.27 4.21
CA LEU A 191 -4.94 -7.32 3.85
C LEU A 191 -4.42 -8.08 5.08
N GLN A 192 -4.10 -7.39 6.17
CA GLN A 192 -3.67 -8.04 7.40
C GLN A 192 -4.76 -8.93 7.99
N SER A 193 -6.01 -8.47 7.98
CA SER A 193 -7.18 -9.25 8.40
C SER A 193 -7.32 -10.53 7.57
N ASP A 194 -7.24 -10.42 6.24
CA ASP A 194 -7.34 -11.58 5.35
C ASP A 194 -6.19 -12.59 5.56
N ILE A 195 -4.99 -12.09 5.88
CA ILE A 195 -3.84 -12.93 6.23
C ILE A 195 -4.06 -13.61 7.58
N ALA A 196 -4.58 -12.89 8.58
CA ALA A 196 -4.88 -13.45 9.89
C ALA A 196 -5.94 -14.56 9.78
N GLU A 197 -7.01 -14.34 9.02
CA GLU A 197 -8.06 -15.34 8.75
C GLU A 197 -7.48 -16.60 8.07
N LEU A 198 -6.57 -16.43 7.10
CA LEU A 198 -5.88 -17.55 6.46
C LEU A 198 -5.08 -18.39 7.47
N ILE A 199 -4.45 -17.75 8.45
CA ILE A 199 -3.68 -18.41 9.50
C ILE A 199 -4.61 -19.09 10.52
N GLU A 200 -5.72 -18.46 10.90
CA GLU A 200 -6.71 -19.03 11.81
C GLU A 200 -7.38 -20.28 11.23
N TYR A 201 -7.72 -20.28 9.94
CA TYR A 201 -8.28 -21.46 9.27
C TYR A 201 -7.35 -22.69 9.36
N GLU A 202 -6.03 -22.48 9.31
CA GLU A 202 -5.05 -23.55 9.52
C GLU A 202 -5.19 -24.19 10.89
N SER A 203 -5.30 -23.34 11.93
CA SER A 203 -5.40 -23.79 13.31
C SER A 203 -6.62 -24.69 13.51
N GLN A 204 -7.78 -24.30 12.99
CA GLN A 204 -9.02 -25.07 13.08
C GLN A 204 -8.92 -26.40 12.32
N SER A 205 -8.43 -26.39 11.07
CA SER A 205 -8.28 -27.63 10.30
C SER A 205 -7.31 -28.64 10.93
N SER A 206 -6.25 -28.14 11.58
CA SER A 206 -5.29 -28.98 12.30
C SER A 206 -5.91 -29.58 13.57
N PHE A 207 -6.70 -28.78 14.32
CA PHE A 207 -7.43 -29.25 15.49
C PHE A 207 -8.47 -30.32 15.13
N ASP A 208 -9.22 -30.12 14.06
CA ASP A 208 -10.24 -31.08 13.59
C ASP A 208 -9.61 -32.41 13.15
N GLN A 209 -8.43 -32.38 12.52
CA GLN A 209 -7.68 -33.60 12.19
C GLN A 209 -7.25 -34.37 13.44
N ILE A 210 -6.75 -33.69 14.47
CA ILE A 210 -6.33 -34.33 15.73
C ILE A 210 -7.53 -34.94 16.47
N ILE A 211 -8.69 -34.27 16.48
CA ILE A 211 -9.93 -34.81 17.09
C ILE A 211 -10.43 -36.04 16.32
N ASN A 212 -10.37 -36.02 14.98
CA ASN A 212 -10.79 -37.15 14.16
C ASN A 212 -9.84 -38.36 14.27
N GLU A 213 -8.52 -38.14 14.37
CA GLU A 213 -7.54 -39.23 14.59
C GLU A 213 -7.62 -39.82 16.01
N SER A 214 -7.99 -39.02 17.02
CA SER A 214 -8.17 -39.50 18.40
C SER A 214 -9.51 -40.21 18.62
N SER A 215 -10.54 -39.92 17.81
CA SER A 215 -11.85 -40.59 17.87
C SER A 215 -11.95 -41.84 16.98
N GLY A 216 -11.01 -42.04 16.03
CA GLY A 216 -10.95 -43.22 15.14
C GLY A 216 -10.25 -44.46 15.71
N LYS A 217 -9.91 -44.51 17.01
CA LYS A 217 -9.40 -45.71 17.68
C LYS A 217 -10.51 -46.44 18.43
N VAL A 218 -11.38 -47.14 17.70
CA VAL A 218 -12.19 -48.29 18.18
C VAL A 218 -12.20 -49.35 17.10
#